data_AF-A0A078AN63-F1
#
_entry.id   AF-A0A078AN63-F1
#
_cell.length_a   1.000
_cell.length_b   1.000
_cell.length_c   1.000
_cell.angle_alpha   90.00
_cell.angle_beta   90.00
_cell.angle_gamma   90.00
#
_symmetry.space_group_name_H-M   'P 1'
#
loop_
_entity.id
_entity.type
_entity.pdbx_description
1 polymer ?
#
loop_
_entity_poly.entity_id
_entity_poly.type
_entity_poly.pdbx_seq_one_letter_code
_entity_poly.pdbx_strand_id
1 'polypeptide(L)'
;MVYKIRNKGFNNTAAAMNPRVFPAKKTKIHADLSRYVTMQVHITRYNSMRILHNYRNISRATKQFLMGDKIYEQIMILTIKEHFFRPMYYKSPIENAFYIGRTLADLTDRHYAMFANNSHPLQLSAYEEYNRFLRDVHSKEHQDNNRAIRDRLDEVATERRSLLNTQDGESLSFDDYTDIYCQVMGEHRNKSNFSLATKSKTGEINDYLEVRRPFGAAQ
;
A
#
# COMPACT_ATOMS: atom_id res chain seq x y z
N MET A 1 15.68 20.16 0.81
CA MET A 1 15.94 20.46 -0.62
C MET A 1 14.90 19.72 -1.45
N VAL A 2 13.95 20.42 -2.08
CA VAL A 2 12.92 19.78 -2.91
C VAL A 2 13.49 19.61 -4.32
N TYR A 3 13.65 18.36 -4.78
CA TYR A 3 14.13 18.05 -6.13
C TYR A 3 12.94 17.80 -7.07
N LYS A 4 13.00 18.34 -8.29
CA LYS A 4 12.04 18.07 -9.38
C LYS A 4 12.80 17.64 -10.63
N ILE A 5 12.23 16.69 -11.38
CA ILE A 5 12.78 16.27 -12.68
C ILE A 5 12.79 17.49 -13.62
N ARG A 6 13.97 17.81 -14.15
CA ARG A 6 14.17 18.99 -15.02
C ARG A 6 13.93 18.71 -16.50
N ASN A 7 13.98 17.43 -16.90
CA ASN A 7 13.78 17.05 -18.30
C ASN A 7 12.31 17.18 -18.70
N LYS A 8 12.00 18.22 -19.50
CA LYS A 8 10.66 18.47 -20.03
C LYS A 8 10.18 17.38 -21.01
N GLY A 9 11.10 16.64 -21.62
CA GLY A 9 10.81 15.51 -22.52
C GLY A 9 10.70 14.16 -21.82
N PHE A 10 10.76 14.10 -20.49
CA PHE A 10 10.76 12.83 -19.75
C PHE A 10 9.53 11.94 -20.02
N ASN A 11 8.38 12.54 -20.30
CA ASN A 11 7.14 11.82 -20.62
C ASN A 11 6.72 11.95 -22.10
N ASN A 12 7.62 12.41 -22.98
CA ASN A 12 7.34 12.52 -24.41
C ASN A 12 7.71 11.20 -25.10
N THR A 13 6.70 10.52 -25.63
CA THR A 13 6.90 9.27 -26.38
C THR A 13 6.39 9.36 -27.80
N ALA A 14 6.95 8.56 -28.70
CA ALA A 14 6.70 8.63 -30.15
C ALA A 14 5.22 8.46 -30.54
N ALA A 15 4.40 7.81 -29.69
CA ALA A 15 2.95 7.74 -29.82
C ALA A 15 2.28 8.51 -28.67
N ALA A 16 2.04 9.81 -28.88
CA ALA A 16 1.36 10.72 -27.95
C ALA A 16 1.90 10.73 -26.49
N MET A 17 1.31 11.58 -25.64
CA MET A 17 1.78 11.91 -24.28
C MET A 17 1.67 10.77 -23.23
N ASN A 18 1.27 9.55 -23.63
CA ASN A 18 1.15 8.42 -22.70
C ASN A 18 1.53 7.07 -23.36
N PRO A 19 2.78 6.60 -23.22
CA PRO A 19 3.29 5.41 -23.89
C PRO A 19 2.68 4.09 -23.42
N ARG A 20 1.93 4.10 -22.32
CA ARG A 20 1.52 2.87 -21.60
C ARG A 20 0.34 2.14 -22.24
N VAL A 21 -0.24 2.70 -23.30
CA VAL A 21 -1.48 2.19 -23.92
C VAL A 21 -1.29 1.77 -25.37
N PHE A 22 -0.43 2.48 -26.09
CA PHE A 22 -0.16 2.23 -27.50
C PHE A 22 1.36 2.16 -27.71
N PRO A 23 1.98 0.98 -27.63
CA PRO A 23 3.32 0.84 -28.19
C PRO A 23 3.20 1.16 -29.69
N ALA A 24 4.03 2.07 -30.18
CA ALA A 24 4.08 2.55 -31.57
C ALA A 24 4.49 1.46 -32.59
N LYS A 25 4.17 0.18 -32.35
CA LYS A 25 4.47 -0.91 -33.26
C LYS A 25 3.34 -1.03 -34.29
N LYS A 26 3.69 -0.61 -35.51
CA LYS A 26 2.99 -0.69 -36.79
C LYS A 26 2.48 -2.11 -37.13
N THR A 27 1.49 -2.64 -36.41
CA THR A 27 0.75 -3.82 -36.89
C THR A 27 -0.60 -3.35 -37.39
N LYS A 28 -0.90 -3.60 -38.67
CA LYS A 28 -2.22 -3.31 -39.25
C LYS A 28 -3.26 -4.11 -38.45
N ILE A 29 -4.20 -3.38 -37.83
CA ILE A 29 -5.33 -3.97 -37.10
C ILE A 29 -6.44 -4.41 -38.06
N HIS A 30 -6.39 -3.94 -39.32
CA HIS A 30 -7.36 -4.28 -40.35
C HIS A 30 -7.15 -5.71 -40.84
N ALA A 31 -8.17 -6.55 -40.66
CA ALA A 31 -8.24 -7.86 -41.28
C ALA A 31 -8.48 -7.71 -42.79
N ASP A 32 -7.61 -8.28 -43.61
CA ASP A 32 -7.75 -8.29 -45.07
C ASP A 32 -8.69 -9.44 -45.47
N LEU A 33 -9.99 -9.23 -45.27
CA LEU A 33 -11.04 -10.25 -45.43
C LEU A 33 -11.25 -10.70 -46.88
N SER A 34 -10.74 -9.94 -47.86
CA SER A 34 -10.85 -10.29 -49.28
C SER A 34 -9.69 -11.17 -49.76
N ARG A 35 -8.54 -11.15 -49.08
CA ARG A 35 -7.32 -11.85 -49.51
C ARG A 35 -7.16 -13.24 -48.89
N TYR A 36 -7.69 -13.45 -47.70
CA TYR A 36 -7.51 -14.69 -46.95
C TYR A 36 -8.84 -15.42 -46.72
N VAL A 37 -8.86 -16.72 -47.03
CA VAL A 37 -10.05 -17.58 -46.91
C VAL A 37 -10.36 -17.95 -45.44
N THR A 38 -9.34 -17.92 -44.58
CA THR A 38 -9.46 -18.31 -43.16
C THR A 38 -8.83 -17.27 -42.23
N MET A 39 -9.44 -17.05 -41.08
CA MET A 39 -8.94 -16.14 -40.04
C MET A 39 -8.86 -16.88 -38.70
N GLN A 40 -7.67 -16.90 -38.08
CA GLN A 40 -7.48 -17.44 -36.74
C GLN A 40 -7.53 -16.30 -35.72
N VAL A 41 -8.52 -16.33 -34.83
CA VAL A 41 -8.70 -15.32 -33.78
C VAL A 41 -8.85 -16.00 -32.42
N HIS A 42 -8.07 -15.57 -31.45
CA HIS A 42 -8.14 -16.07 -30.06
C HIS A 42 -8.98 -15.16 -29.14
N ILE A 43 -9.43 -14.02 -29.65
CA ILE A 43 -10.22 -13.03 -28.91
C ILE A 43 -11.69 -13.46 -28.89
N THR A 44 -12.26 -13.51 -27.69
CA THR A 44 -13.65 -13.90 -27.47
C THR A 44 -14.39 -12.86 -26.63
N ARG A 45 -15.73 -12.90 -26.68
CA ARG A 45 -16.61 -11.99 -25.90
C ARG A 45 -16.76 -12.41 -24.43
N TYR A 46 -16.23 -13.56 -24.03
CA TYR A 46 -16.47 -14.16 -22.70
C TYR A 46 -15.56 -13.63 -21.58
N ASN A 47 -14.71 -12.63 -21.86
CA ASN A 47 -13.76 -12.10 -20.89
C ASN A 47 -14.46 -11.48 -19.67
N SER A 48 -15.58 -10.79 -19.85
CA SER A 48 -16.35 -10.21 -18.74
C SER A 48 -16.85 -11.27 -17.77
N MET A 49 -17.40 -12.36 -18.30
CA MET A 49 -17.89 -13.49 -17.50
C MET A 49 -16.74 -14.20 -16.76
N ARG A 50 -15.58 -14.35 -17.39
CA ARG A 50 -14.38 -14.92 -16.76
C ARG A 50 -13.92 -14.08 -15.58
N ILE A 51 -13.83 -12.76 -15.75
CA ILE A 51 -13.42 -11.84 -14.68
C ILE A 51 -14.40 -11.92 -13.50
N LEU A 52 -15.72 -11.90 -13.76
CA LEU A 52 -16.74 -12.01 -12.72
C LEU A 52 -16.66 -13.36 -11.98
N HIS A 53 -16.48 -14.45 -12.73
CA HIS A 53 -16.35 -15.79 -12.18
C HIS A 53 -15.09 -15.91 -11.31
N ASN A 54 -13.96 -15.36 -11.77
CA ASN A 54 -12.70 -15.38 -11.03
C ASN A 54 -12.76 -14.54 -9.76
N TYR A 55 -13.44 -13.39 -9.78
CA TYR A 55 -13.68 -12.62 -8.56
C TYR A 55 -14.36 -13.48 -7.49
N ARG A 56 -15.42 -14.20 -7.88
CA ARG A 56 -16.12 -15.14 -6.98
C ARG A 56 -15.20 -16.26 -6.51
N ASN A 57 -14.44 -16.87 -7.41
CA ASN A 57 -13.58 -18.02 -7.08
C ASN A 57 -12.43 -17.62 -6.15
N ILE A 58 -11.76 -16.51 -6.43
CA ILE A 58 -10.71 -15.95 -5.56
C ILE A 58 -11.31 -15.62 -4.19
N SER A 59 -12.43 -14.88 -4.14
CA SER A 59 -13.07 -14.54 -2.87
C SER A 59 -13.41 -15.78 -2.03
N ARG A 60 -13.92 -16.85 -2.66
CA ARG A 60 -14.22 -18.11 -1.97
C ARG A 60 -12.97 -18.86 -1.52
N ALA A 61 -11.97 -18.98 -2.39
CA ALA A 61 -10.71 -19.66 -2.08
C ALA A 61 -9.99 -18.97 -0.92
N THR A 62 -9.96 -17.64 -0.90
CA THR A 62 -9.34 -16.91 0.21
C THR A 62 -10.06 -17.14 1.53
N LYS A 63 -11.41 -17.12 1.51
CA LYS A 63 -12.25 -17.31 2.72
C LYS A 63 -12.06 -18.66 3.40
N GLN A 64 -11.67 -19.70 2.66
CA GLN A 64 -11.41 -21.02 3.21
C GLN A 64 -10.40 -20.99 4.37
N PHE A 65 -9.44 -20.08 4.32
CA PHE A 65 -8.33 -20.00 5.29
C PHE A 65 -8.49 -18.88 6.32
N LEU A 66 -9.61 -18.14 6.31
CA LEU A 66 -9.85 -17.03 7.25
C LEU A 66 -10.53 -17.48 8.56
N MET A 67 -10.73 -18.79 8.74
CA MET A 67 -11.30 -19.38 9.96
C MET A 67 -12.69 -18.84 10.37
N GLY A 68 -13.42 -18.23 9.44
CA GLY A 68 -14.73 -17.63 9.70
C GLY A 68 -14.71 -16.25 10.37
N ASP A 69 -13.52 -15.64 10.51
CA ASP A 69 -13.38 -14.28 11.06
C ASP A 69 -14.04 -13.24 10.15
N LYS A 70 -15.05 -12.54 10.67
CA LYS A 70 -15.85 -11.58 9.89
C LYS A 70 -15.11 -10.28 9.60
N ILE A 71 -14.25 -9.83 10.49
CA ILE A 71 -13.46 -8.61 10.26
C ILE A 71 -12.43 -8.90 9.18
N TYR A 72 -11.75 -10.04 9.28
CA TYR A 72 -10.74 -10.40 8.31
C TYR A 72 -11.33 -10.69 6.92
N GLU A 73 -12.50 -11.35 6.86
CA GLU A 73 -13.28 -11.51 5.63
C GLU A 73 -13.59 -10.17 4.95
N GLN A 74 -14.03 -9.17 5.72
CA GLN A 74 -14.38 -7.84 5.18
C GLN A 74 -13.16 -7.10 4.64
N ILE A 75 -12.05 -7.10 5.39
CA ILE A 75 -10.78 -6.49 4.95
C ILE A 75 -10.33 -7.13 3.64
N MET A 76 -10.33 -8.46 3.57
CA MET A 76 -9.91 -9.19 2.38
C MET A 76 -10.80 -8.90 1.17
N ILE A 77 -12.12 -8.75 1.36
CA ILE A 77 -13.04 -8.36 0.28
C ILE A 77 -12.70 -6.97 -0.24
N LEU A 78 -12.40 -6.01 0.64
CA LEU A 78 -12.00 -4.67 0.22
C LEU A 78 -10.69 -4.69 -0.58
N THR A 79 -9.70 -5.46 -0.14
CA THR A 79 -8.43 -5.64 -0.87
C THR A 79 -8.63 -6.26 -2.25
N ILE A 80 -9.41 -7.35 -2.34
CA ILE A 80 -9.70 -7.99 -3.63
C ILE A 80 -10.48 -7.03 -4.54
N LYS A 81 -11.46 -6.30 -4.01
CA LYS A 81 -12.20 -5.28 -4.76
C LYS A 81 -11.25 -4.23 -5.33
N GLU A 82 -10.36 -3.67 -4.52
CA GLU A 82 -9.39 -2.68 -4.99
C GLU A 82 -8.56 -3.21 -6.17
N HIS A 83 -8.10 -4.46 -6.11
CA HIS A 83 -7.31 -5.06 -7.18
C HIS A 83 -8.10 -5.30 -8.47
N PHE A 84 -9.36 -5.73 -8.38
CA PHE A 84 -10.22 -5.92 -9.55
C PHE A 84 -10.65 -4.59 -10.20
N PHE A 85 -10.89 -3.56 -9.39
CA PHE A 85 -11.30 -2.23 -9.88
C PHE A 85 -10.12 -1.32 -10.25
N ARG A 86 -8.89 -1.70 -9.89
CA ARG A 86 -7.66 -0.93 -10.17
C ARG A 86 -7.54 -0.43 -11.61
N PRO A 87 -7.87 -1.22 -12.65
CA PRO A 87 -7.80 -0.75 -14.03
C PRO A 87 -8.69 0.46 -14.32
N MET A 88 -9.83 0.60 -13.64
CA MET A 88 -10.74 1.73 -13.83
C MET A 88 -10.19 3.06 -13.31
N TYR A 89 -9.18 3.02 -12.44
CA TYR A 89 -8.54 4.20 -11.86
C TYR A 89 -7.23 4.59 -12.56
N TYR A 90 -6.84 3.89 -13.62
CA TYR A 90 -5.63 4.23 -14.34
C TYR A 90 -5.80 5.53 -15.14
N LYS A 91 -4.78 6.39 -15.10
CA LYS A 91 -4.69 7.60 -15.96
C LYS A 91 -4.57 7.26 -17.45
N SER A 92 -4.19 6.02 -17.76
CA SER A 92 -4.14 5.50 -19.12
C SER A 92 -5.55 5.13 -19.60
N PRO A 93 -6.01 5.61 -20.76
CA PRO A 93 -7.30 5.22 -21.31
C PRO A 93 -7.33 3.71 -21.58
N ILE A 94 -8.08 2.97 -20.77
CA ILE A 94 -8.13 1.50 -20.83
C ILE A 94 -8.76 0.98 -22.12
N GLU A 95 -9.69 1.75 -22.71
CA GLU A 95 -10.39 1.42 -23.95
C GLU A 95 -9.44 1.35 -25.15
N ASN A 96 -8.38 2.15 -25.10
CA ASN A 96 -7.37 2.23 -26.14
C ASN A 96 -6.27 1.18 -25.97
N ALA A 97 -6.26 0.43 -24.87
CA ALA A 97 -5.28 -0.62 -24.64
C ALA A 97 -5.68 -1.87 -25.42
N PHE A 98 -4.79 -2.33 -26.30
CA PHE A 98 -5.00 -3.55 -27.07
C PHE A 98 -5.37 -4.72 -26.17
N TYR A 99 -6.55 -5.30 -26.42
CA TYR A 99 -7.04 -6.52 -25.78
C TYR A 99 -7.10 -6.49 -24.24
N ILE A 100 -7.31 -5.32 -23.63
CA ILE A 100 -7.29 -5.17 -22.16
C ILE A 100 -8.19 -6.17 -21.42
N GLY A 101 -9.40 -6.40 -21.94
CA GLY A 101 -10.34 -7.34 -21.32
C GLY A 101 -9.81 -8.77 -21.30
N ARG A 102 -9.07 -9.19 -22.33
CA ARG A 102 -8.43 -10.51 -22.37
C ARG A 102 -7.25 -10.57 -21.42
N THR A 103 -6.39 -9.56 -21.44
CA THR A 103 -5.21 -9.47 -20.56
C THR A 103 -5.61 -9.52 -19.09
N LEU A 104 -6.67 -8.80 -18.71
CA LEU A 104 -7.20 -8.83 -17.35
C LEU A 104 -7.78 -10.20 -16.99
N ALA A 105 -8.57 -10.82 -17.87
CA ALA A 105 -9.12 -12.15 -17.63
C ALA A 105 -8.00 -13.19 -17.42
N ASP A 106 -7.01 -13.23 -18.31
CA ASP A 106 -5.89 -14.18 -18.22
C ASP A 106 -5.00 -13.90 -17.00
N LEU A 107 -4.84 -12.63 -16.60
CA LEU A 107 -4.14 -12.28 -15.37
C LEU A 107 -4.91 -12.78 -14.13
N THR A 108 -6.24 -12.59 -14.09
CA THR A 108 -7.06 -13.07 -12.97
C THR A 108 -7.06 -14.59 -12.85
N ASP A 109 -6.99 -15.34 -13.96
CA ASP A 109 -6.84 -16.80 -13.92
C ASP A 109 -5.53 -17.22 -13.23
N ARG A 110 -4.42 -16.54 -13.54
CA ARG A 110 -3.12 -16.81 -12.92
C ARG A 110 -3.14 -16.52 -11.43
N HIS A 111 -3.78 -15.42 -11.03
CA HIS A 111 -3.97 -15.11 -9.61
C HIS A 111 -4.80 -16.20 -8.94
N TYR A 112 -5.94 -16.59 -9.54
CA TYR A 112 -6.79 -17.63 -9.00
C TYR A 112 -6.04 -18.95 -8.78
N ALA A 113 -5.20 -19.38 -9.72
CA ALA A 113 -4.40 -20.60 -9.56
C ALA A 113 -3.53 -20.57 -8.29
N MET A 114 -2.95 -19.41 -7.96
CA MET A 114 -2.16 -19.25 -6.74
C MET A 114 -3.05 -19.15 -5.49
N PHE A 115 -4.21 -18.48 -5.58
CA PHE A 115 -5.17 -18.39 -4.47
C PHE A 115 -5.76 -19.75 -4.08
N ALA A 116 -6.07 -20.58 -5.09
CA ALA A 116 -6.56 -21.94 -4.89
C ALA A 116 -5.53 -22.84 -4.20
N ASN A 117 -4.25 -22.63 -4.50
CA ASN A 117 -3.13 -23.36 -3.89
C ASN A 117 -2.65 -22.76 -2.57
N ASN A 118 -3.31 -21.71 -2.05
CA ASN A 118 -2.91 -21.00 -0.85
C ASN A 118 -1.43 -20.52 -0.85
N SER A 119 -0.93 -20.16 -2.02
CA SER A 119 0.47 -19.74 -2.23
C SER A 119 0.58 -18.32 -2.76
N HIS A 120 -0.55 -17.61 -2.86
CA HIS A 120 -0.54 -16.24 -3.35
C HIS A 120 0.15 -15.33 -2.32
N PRO A 121 1.14 -14.49 -2.71
CA PRO A 121 1.86 -13.63 -1.77
C PRO A 121 0.96 -12.72 -0.93
N LEU A 122 -0.15 -12.25 -1.53
CA LEU A 122 -1.17 -11.47 -0.82
C LEU A 122 -1.84 -12.26 0.32
N GLN A 123 -2.10 -13.55 0.15
CA GLN A 123 -2.65 -14.38 1.23
C GLN A 123 -1.64 -14.50 2.37
N LEU A 124 -0.40 -14.87 2.03
CA LEU A 124 0.66 -15.10 3.00
C LEU A 124 0.96 -13.83 3.82
N SER A 125 1.13 -12.70 3.13
CA SER A 125 1.34 -11.39 3.79
C SER A 125 0.13 -11.00 4.65
N ALA A 126 -1.09 -11.25 4.18
CA ALA A 126 -2.28 -10.94 4.96
C ALA A 126 -2.38 -11.82 6.23
N TYR A 127 -1.98 -13.09 6.17
CA TYR A 127 -1.96 -13.97 7.35
C TYR A 127 -0.94 -13.49 8.38
N GLU A 128 0.25 -13.11 7.92
CA GLU A 128 1.32 -12.61 8.79
C GLU A 128 0.92 -11.32 9.50
N GLU A 129 0.41 -10.34 8.75
CA GLU A 129 -0.05 -9.06 9.32
C GLU A 129 -1.24 -9.23 10.26
N TYR A 130 -2.20 -10.10 9.91
CA TYR A 130 -3.36 -10.33 10.77
C TYR A 130 -2.96 -11.07 12.05
N ASN A 131 -2.05 -12.04 11.97
CA ASN A 131 -1.51 -12.71 13.16
C ASN A 131 -0.72 -11.75 14.05
N ARG A 132 0.03 -10.81 13.46
CA ARG A 132 0.71 -9.75 14.21
C ARG A 132 -0.30 -8.88 14.95
N PHE A 133 -1.36 -8.44 14.27
CA PHE A 133 -2.44 -7.67 14.88
C PHE A 133 -3.09 -8.42 16.05
N LEU A 134 -3.42 -9.70 15.89
CA LEU A 134 -4.01 -10.51 16.97
C LEU A 134 -3.06 -10.64 18.17
N ARG A 135 -1.76 -10.82 17.93
CA ARG A 135 -0.74 -10.86 19.00
C ARG A 135 -0.68 -9.55 19.77
N ASP A 136 -0.70 -8.43 19.06
CA ASP A 136 -0.65 -7.10 19.67
C ASP A 136 -1.92 -6.81 20.48
N VAL A 137 -3.10 -7.19 19.97
CA VAL A 137 -4.38 -7.03 20.70
C VAL A 137 -4.41 -7.86 21.98
N HIS A 138 -3.90 -9.09 21.93
CA HIS A 138 -3.90 -10.01 23.08
C HIS A 138 -2.69 -9.87 24.00
N SER A 139 -1.72 -9.02 23.67
CA SER A 139 -0.55 -8.76 24.51
C SER A 139 -0.87 -7.73 25.60
N LYS A 140 -0.84 -8.16 26.87
CA LYS A 140 -1.05 -7.26 28.02
C LYS A 140 -0.03 -6.12 28.03
N GLU A 141 1.23 -6.42 27.78
CA GLU A 141 2.31 -5.42 27.74
C GLU A 141 2.04 -4.35 26.68
N HIS A 142 1.59 -4.75 25.50
CA HIS A 142 1.25 -3.81 24.44
C HIS A 142 0.04 -2.93 24.82
N GLN A 143 -0.97 -3.50 25.48
CA GLN A 143 -2.11 -2.74 25.99
C GLN A 143 -1.73 -1.75 27.10
N ASP A 144 -0.87 -2.15 28.03
CA ASP A 144 -0.40 -1.30 29.11
C ASP A 144 0.47 -0.15 28.56
N ASN A 145 1.32 -0.41 27.56
CA ASN A 145 2.07 0.61 26.85
C ASN A 145 1.14 1.60 26.12
N ASN A 146 0.12 1.12 25.44
CA ASN A 146 -0.87 1.98 24.76
C ASN A 146 -1.66 2.86 25.75
N ARG A 147 -1.95 2.34 26.95
CA ARG A 147 -2.56 3.12 28.03
C ARG A 147 -1.62 4.23 28.51
N ALA A 148 -0.35 3.91 28.78
CA ALA A 148 0.62 4.90 29.19
C ALA A 148 0.82 6.02 28.15
N ILE A 149 0.80 5.68 26.85
CA ILE A 149 0.84 6.68 25.77
C ILE A 149 -0.41 7.56 25.79
N ARG A 150 -1.59 6.97 25.98
CA ARG A 150 -2.86 7.70 26.04
C ARG A 150 -2.90 8.65 27.24
N ASP A 151 -2.50 8.18 28.42
CA ASP A 151 -2.47 9.00 29.63
C ASP A 151 -1.52 10.19 29.43
N ARG A 152 -0.36 9.97 28.80
CA ARG A 152 0.57 11.05 28.47
C ARG A 152 0.02 12.04 27.44
N LEU A 153 -0.76 11.59 26.46
CA LEU A 153 -1.45 12.47 25.51
C LEU A 153 -2.46 13.36 26.24
N ASP A 154 -3.24 12.80 27.16
CA ASP A 154 -4.24 13.53 27.94
C ASP A 154 -3.61 14.55 28.90
N GLU A 155 -2.46 14.20 29.51
CA GLU A 155 -1.65 15.13 30.32
C GLU A 155 -1.21 16.34 29.48
N VAL A 156 -0.51 16.11 28.37
CA VAL A 156 0.04 17.19 27.54
C VAL A 156 -1.08 18.03 26.91
N ALA A 157 -2.21 17.41 26.54
CA ALA A 157 -3.38 18.13 26.05
C ALA A 157 -3.99 19.03 27.14
N THR A 158 -4.04 18.56 28.39
CA THR A 158 -4.55 19.36 29.52
C THR A 158 -3.61 20.52 29.84
N GLU A 159 -2.30 20.29 29.83
CA GLU A 159 -1.28 21.33 29.99
C GLU A 159 -1.44 22.41 28.91
N ARG A 160 -1.53 22.04 27.63
CA ARG A 160 -1.70 23.03 26.54
C ARG A 160 -3.04 23.75 26.64
N ARG A 161 -4.13 23.08 27.02
CA ARG A 161 -5.43 23.74 27.24
C ARG A 161 -5.38 24.77 28.37
N SER A 162 -4.62 24.52 29.43
CA SER A 162 -4.50 25.45 30.56
C SER A 162 -3.83 26.78 30.20
N LEU A 163 -3.06 26.80 29.11
CA LEU A 163 -2.37 27.98 28.60
C LEU A 163 -3.23 28.80 27.61
N LEU A 164 -4.38 28.27 27.19
CA LEU A 164 -5.28 28.95 26.25
C LEU A 164 -6.21 29.91 26.97
N ASN A 165 -6.48 31.06 26.37
CA ASN A 165 -7.48 31.98 26.88
C ASN A 165 -8.89 31.53 26.47
N THR A 166 -9.44 30.61 27.25
CA THR A 166 -10.79 30.08 27.01
C THR A 166 -11.88 31.16 27.09
N GLN A 167 -11.61 32.30 27.75
CA GLN A 167 -12.56 33.42 27.84
C GLN A 167 -12.71 34.16 26.51
N ASP A 168 -11.63 34.21 25.71
CA ASP A 168 -11.63 34.80 24.36
C ASP A 168 -12.03 33.79 23.27
N GLY A 169 -12.46 32.59 23.66
CA GLY A 169 -12.92 31.54 22.74
C GLY A 169 -11.78 30.71 22.12
N GLU A 170 -10.56 30.79 22.66
CA GLU A 170 -9.45 29.97 22.20
C GLU A 170 -9.68 28.48 22.52
N SER A 171 -9.40 27.62 21.55
CA SER A 171 -9.50 26.17 21.68
C SER A 171 -8.40 25.49 20.88
N LEU A 172 -8.05 24.27 21.27
CA LEU A 172 -7.06 23.48 20.53
C LEU A 172 -7.59 23.15 19.14
N SER A 173 -6.83 23.53 18.13
CA SER A 173 -7.06 23.14 16.74
C SER A 173 -6.64 21.70 16.49
N PHE A 174 -7.01 21.17 15.32
CA PHE A 174 -6.55 19.85 14.88
C PHE A 174 -5.02 19.76 14.73
N ASP A 175 -4.38 20.87 14.32
CA ASP A 175 -2.93 20.93 14.18
C ASP A 175 -2.26 20.87 15.56
N ASP A 176 -2.84 21.51 16.58
CA ASP A 176 -2.33 21.42 17.95
C ASP A 176 -2.37 19.98 18.50
N TYR A 177 -3.46 19.24 18.24
CA TYR A 177 -3.53 17.82 18.59
C TYR A 177 -2.51 16.97 17.83
N THR A 178 -2.25 17.31 16.56
CA THR A 178 -1.22 16.64 15.76
C THR A 178 0.17 16.87 16.34
N ASP A 179 0.46 18.09 16.79
CA ASP A 179 1.73 18.44 17.44
C ASP A 179 1.89 17.74 18.80
N ILE A 180 0.83 17.69 19.61
CA ILE A 180 0.81 16.93 20.86
C ILE A 180 1.12 15.46 20.58
N TYR A 181 0.47 14.86 19.58
CA TYR A 181 0.72 13.48 19.19
C TYR A 181 2.16 13.25 18.73
N CYS A 182 2.70 14.15 17.90
CA CYS A 182 4.08 14.05 17.42
C CYS A 182 5.10 14.16 18.56
N GLN A 183 4.84 15.04 19.54
CA GLN A 183 5.68 15.20 20.73
C GLN A 183 5.71 13.91 21.57
N VAL A 184 4.54 13.41 21.97
CA VAL A 184 4.44 12.21 22.84
C VAL A 184 5.02 10.98 22.14
N MET A 185 4.72 10.79 20.85
CA MET A 185 5.29 9.68 20.09
C MET A 185 6.80 9.83 19.88
N GLY A 186 7.32 11.05 19.78
CA GLY A 186 8.75 11.33 19.75
C GLY A 186 9.44 10.93 21.05
N GLU A 187 8.86 11.31 22.20
CA GLU A 187 9.34 10.90 23.53
C GLU A 187 9.34 9.38 23.69
N HIS A 188 8.25 8.71 23.31
CA HIS A 188 8.12 7.25 23.37
C HIS A 188 9.17 6.53 22.51
N ARG A 189 9.39 6.98 21.26
CA ARG A 189 10.40 6.40 20.36
C ARG A 189 11.82 6.56 20.91
N ASN A 190 12.12 7.72 21.50
CA ASN A 190 13.43 7.97 22.12
C ASN A 190 13.66 7.08 23.34
N LYS A 191 12.64 6.88 24.19
CA LYS A 191 12.72 5.96 25.35
C LYS A 191 12.92 4.51 24.93
N SER A 192 12.29 4.09 23.84
CA SER A 192 12.30 2.70 23.36
C SER A 192 13.40 2.40 22.33
N ASN A 193 14.34 3.33 22.09
CA ASN A 193 15.40 3.21 21.10
C ASN A 193 14.94 2.88 19.67
N PHE A 194 13.72 3.27 19.29
CA PHE A 194 13.18 3.07 17.93
C PHE A 194 13.60 4.19 16.96
N SER A 195 14.87 4.58 17.00
CA SER A 195 15.41 5.56 16.05
C SER A 195 15.94 4.84 14.81
N LEU A 196 15.35 5.13 13.65
CA LEU A 196 15.85 4.71 12.33
C LEU A 196 16.77 5.76 11.70
N ALA A 197 17.21 6.75 12.48
CA ALA A 197 18.08 7.80 11.97
C ALA A 197 19.47 7.23 11.67
N THR A 198 19.91 7.35 10.40
CA THR A 198 21.25 6.93 9.96
C THR A 198 22.36 7.78 10.58
N LYS A 199 22.04 9.00 11.06
CA LYS A 199 22.99 9.89 11.70
C LYS A 199 22.57 10.23 13.11
N SER A 200 23.55 10.31 14.00
CA SER A 200 23.40 10.81 15.36
C SER A 200 23.23 12.33 15.37
N LYS A 201 22.95 12.91 16.54
CA LYS A 201 22.92 14.37 16.74
C LYS A 201 24.28 15.03 16.46
N THR A 202 25.38 14.28 16.55
CA THR A 202 26.74 14.75 16.24
C THR A 202 27.06 14.71 14.74
N GLY A 203 26.16 14.14 13.92
CA GLY A 203 26.33 14.01 12.47
C GLY A 203 27.13 12.77 12.05
N GLU A 204 27.61 11.99 13.02
CA GLU A 204 28.24 10.69 12.84
C GLU A 204 27.20 9.64 12.46
N ILE A 205 27.64 8.55 11.84
CA ILE A 205 26.75 7.46 11.44
C ILE A 205 26.31 6.71 12.70
N ASN A 206 25.01 6.50 12.87
CA ASN A 206 24.45 5.75 13.99
C ASN A 206 24.49 4.25 13.68
N ASP A 207 25.69 3.70 13.61
CA ASP A 207 25.97 2.29 13.33
C ASP A 207 27.00 1.76 14.34
N TYR A 208 26.95 0.47 14.65
CA TYR A 208 27.89 -0.17 15.58
C TYR A 208 29.34 -0.14 15.04
N LEU A 209 29.50 0.07 13.74
CA LEU A 209 30.81 0.24 13.09
C LEU A 209 31.41 1.65 13.27
N GLU A 210 30.63 2.63 13.71
CA GLU A 210 31.09 4.01 13.86
C GLU A 210 31.84 4.23 15.19
N VAL A 211 32.98 3.54 15.34
CA VAL A 211 33.92 3.72 16.46
C VAL A 211 35.19 4.38 15.91
N ARG A 212 35.37 5.67 16.22
CA ARG A 212 36.55 6.44 15.81
C ARG A 212 37.47 6.70 16.98
N ARG A 213 38.73 7.01 16.66
CA ARG A 213 39.72 7.42 17.66
C ARG A 213 39.24 8.69 18.39
N PRO A 214 39.60 8.89 19.67
CA PRO A 214 40.49 8.04 20.47
C PRO A 214 39.79 6.76 20.94
N PHE A 215 40.51 5.64 20.95
CA PHE A 215 40.03 4.43 21.60
C PHE A 215 39.96 4.70 23.11
N GLY A 216 38.77 5.08 23.59
CA GLY A 216 38.51 5.33 25.01
C GLY A 216 38.56 4.02 25.79
N ALA A 217 39.39 3.99 26.82
CA ALA A 217 39.80 2.82 27.58
C ALA A 217 38.68 2.26 28.50
N ALA A 218 38.32 1.00 28.28
CA ALA A 218 38.07 0.00 29.32
C ALA A 218 37.99 -1.40 28.66
N GLN A 219 38.59 -2.39 29.34
CA GLN A 219 38.61 -3.81 28.98
C GLN A 219 37.21 -4.43 28.95
#